data_AF-A0A158KP19-F1
#
_entry.id   AF-A0A158KP19-F1
#
_cell.length_a   1.000
_cell.length_b   1.000
_cell.length_c   1.000
_cell.angle_alpha   90.00
_cell.angle_beta   90.00
_cell.angle_gamma   90.00
#
_symmetry.space_group_name_H-M   'P 1'
#
loop_
_entity.id
_entity.type
_entity.pdbx_description
1 polymer ?
#
loop_
_entity_poly.entity_id
_entity_poly.type
_entity_poly.pdbx_seq_one_letter_code
_entity_poly.pdbx_strand_id
1 'polypeptide(L)'
;MKRKSLFALSAVVVAAVAAGAVLWSGGDNLHSGGAVAATPADKVALVKQGEYLARAGDCIACHTVRGGKEFAGGLPMATPFGTMFTPNITPDDKFGIGKWTSDDFYRAMHTGRSKDGSLLYPGFPFTSYTKVTRTDSDAIYAYLRSVAPVSVASRPHELRFPFNNRNLLIGWRTLFFTEGEYKADPTKSVEWNRGAYLVEGLGHCGMCHTSINAMGGPVSSAAFAGGLIPLQNWYAPSLTSNKEAGLGDWDIKDINDLLKTGVSQRGAVFGPMAEVVHNSLQYMNDADINAMSTYLKSIPQKKEAPETLQLETSEKFGTELLQMGKKVYTENCAKCHAENGLGKPPAYPPLANNPSIQMQSAVNPIRMTLNGGYPPSTEGNPMPHGMPPFAQALSDTEVASVVTYIRMSWGNHGTPVSPQQVSNLRSAPLD
;
A
#
# COMPACT_ATOMS: atom_id res chain seq x y z
N MET A 1 -47.10 -1.93 -45.76
CA MET A 1 -46.05 -1.00 -46.25
C MET A 1 -45.46 -1.56 -47.54
N LYS A 2 -45.43 -0.77 -48.63
CA LYS A 2 -45.02 -1.26 -49.95
C LYS A 2 -43.51 -1.54 -49.95
N ARG A 3 -43.05 -2.63 -50.59
CA ARG A 3 -41.64 -3.06 -50.67
C ARG A 3 -40.64 -1.93 -50.98
N LYS A 4 -41.04 -0.92 -51.76
CA LYS A 4 -40.24 0.27 -52.09
C LYS A 4 -39.91 1.16 -50.88
N SER A 5 -40.78 1.18 -49.86
CA SER A 5 -40.59 1.95 -48.62
C SER A 5 -39.54 1.33 -47.69
N LEU A 6 -39.41 -0.01 -47.69
CA LEU A 6 -38.37 -0.68 -46.91
C LEU A 6 -36.97 -0.47 -47.51
N PHE A 7 -36.84 -0.53 -48.84
CA PHE A 7 -35.54 -0.27 -49.49
C PHE A 7 -35.06 1.18 -49.32
N ALA A 8 -35.99 2.14 -49.31
CA ALA A 8 -35.64 3.54 -49.02
C ALA A 8 -35.17 3.74 -47.57
N LEU A 9 -35.81 3.08 -46.60
CA LEU A 9 -35.39 3.15 -45.20
C LEU A 9 -34.02 2.47 -44.97
N SER A 10 -33.79 1.32 -45.60
CA SER A 10 -32.51 0.61 -45.51
C SER A 10 -31.36 1.40 -46.16
N ALA A 11 -31.61 2.09 -47.28
CA ALA A 11 -30.61 2.92 -47.94
C ALA A 11 -30.22 4.16 -47.09
N VAL A 12 -31.18 4.77 -46.39
CA VAL A 12 -30.93 5.90 -45.48
C VAL A 12 -30.15 5.45 -44.23
N VAL A 13 -30.45 4.27 -43.68
CA VAL A 13 -29.72 3.71 -42.54
C VAL A 13 -28.29 3.33 -42.94
N VAL A 14 -28.09 2.73 -44.12
CA VAL A 14 -26.74 2.40 -44.62
C VAL A 14 -25.93 3.67 -44.94
N ALA A 15 -26.55 4.72 -45.48
CA ALA A 15 -25.88 6.00 -45.72
C ALA A 15 -25.55 6.74 -44.42
N ALA A 16 -26.41 6.67 -43.39
CA ALA A 16 -26.15 7.26 -42.07
C ALA A 16 -25.04 6.50 -41.30
N VAL A 17 -24.98 5.17 -41.43
CA VAL A 17 -23.91 4.35 -40.86
C VAL A 17 -22.59 4.55 -41.62
N ALA A 18 -22.63 4.72 -42.95
CA ALA A 18 -21.45 5.06 -43.75
C ALA A 18 -20.93 6.48 -43.45
N ALA A 19 -21.81 7.48 -43.28
CA ALA A 19 -21.41 8.84 -42.91
C ALA A 19 -20.90 8.91 -41.45
N GLY A 20 -21.49 8.15 -40.53
CA GLY A 20 -21.00 8.00 -39.16
C GLY A 20 -19.65 7.29 -39.08
N ALA A 21 -19.41 6.28 -39.94
CA ALA A 21 -18.12 5.60 -40.06
C ALA A 21 -17.05 6.47 -40.75
N VAL A 22 -17.42 7.36 -41.68
CA VAL A 22 -16.51 8.31 -42.34
C VAL A 22 -16.19 9.53 -41.45
N LEU A 23 -17.09 9.92 -40.55
CA LEU A 23 -16.84 10.98 -39.55
C LEU A 23 -16.18 10.47 -38.25
N TRP A 24 -16.18 9.15 -38.01
CA TRP A 24 -15.44 8.52 -36.90
C TRP A 24 -14.14 7.84 -37.34
N SER A 25 -13.90 7.70 -38.64
CA SER A 25 -12.58 7.45 -39.24
C SER A 25 -11.84 8.76 -39.52
N GLY A 26 -11.81 9.64 -38.50
CA GLY A 26 -10.74 10.61 -38.36
C GLY A 26 -9.43 9.87 -38.07
N GLY A 27 -8.94 9.14 -39.07
CA GLY A 27 -7.65 8.47 -39.04
C GLY A 27 -6.55 9.51 -38.86
N ASP A 28 -5.78 9.34 -37.80
CA ASP A 28 -4.34 9.08 -37.88
C ASP A 28 -3.54 9.92 -38.88
N ASN A 29 -3.80 11.23 -38.97
CA ASN A 29 -2.87 12.18 -39.58
C ASN A 29 -1.73 12.59 -38.63
N LEU A 30 -1.21 11.65 -37.83
CA LEU A 30 0.02 11.85 -37.04
C LEU A 30 1.00 10.68 -37.08
N HIS A 31 0.92 9.74 -38.03
CA HIS A 31 1.98 8.72 -38.18
C HIS A 31 2.55 8.62 -39.60
N SER A 32 2.87 9.78 -40.18
CA SER A 32 3.95 9.91 -41.18
C SER A 32 4.98 10.96 -40.77
N GLY A 33 5.12 11.22 -39.48
CA GLY A 33 6.36 11.77 -38.93
C GLY A 33 7.35 10.62 -38.84
N GLY A 34 8.43 10.63 -39.62
CA GLY A 34 9.53 9.70 -39.41
C GLY A 34 9.90 9.69 -37.93
N ALA A 35 10.09 8.50 -37.34
CA ALA A 35 10.44 8.35 -35.93
C ALA A 35 11.61 9.29 -35.61
N VAL A 36 11.32 10.42 -34.98
CA VAL A 36 12.34 11.36 -34.57
C VAL A 36 13.10 10.67 -33.47
N ALA A 37 14.39 10.39 -33.71
CA ALA A 37 15.24 9.78 -32.71
C ALA A 37 15.18 10.62 -31.44
N ALA A 38 14.86 10.01 -30.30
CA ALA A 38 14.77 10.69 -29.01
C ALA A 38 16.06 11.49 -28.75
N THR A 39 15.89 12.78 -28.50
CA THR A 39 17.03 13.66 -28.21
C THR A 39 17.68 13.25 -26.88
N PRO A 40 18.92 13.67 -26.61
CA PRO A 40 19.52 13.49 -25.29
C PRO A 40 18.66 14.06 -24.15
N ALA A 41 17.97 15.19 -24.40
CA ALA A 41 17.07 15.80 -23.42
C ALA A 41 15.84 14.91 -23.15
N ASP A 42 15.26 14.30 -24.18
CA ASP A 42 14.12 13.38 -24.02
C ASP A 42 14.51 12.15 -23.18
N LYS A 43 15.72 11.62 -23.38
CA LYS A 43 16.24 10.50 -22.59
C LYS A 43 16.44 10.86 -21.12
N VAL A 44 16.97 12.06 -20.84
CA VAL A 44 17.13 12.55 -19.46
C VAL A 44 15.76 12.75 -18.80
N ALA A 45 14.79 13.32 -19.50
CA ALA A 45 13.43 13.49 -19.00
C ALA A 45 12.76 12.13 -18.70
N LEU A 46 12.94 11.14 -19.58
CA LEU A 46 12.44 9.78 -19.39
C LEU A 46 13.03 9.11 -18.14
N VAL A 47 14.36 9.21 -17.95
CA VAL A 47 15.03 8.66 -16.76
C VAL A 47 14.55 9.34 -15.48
N LYS A 48 14.39 10.67 -15.49
CA LYS A 48 13.87 11.42 -14.33
C LYS A 48 12.43 11.04 -13.99
N GLN A 49 11.59 10.84 -15.01
CA GLN A 49 10.23 10.33 -14.83
C GLN A 49 10.25 8.89 -14.27
N GLY A 50 11.16 8.05 -14.77
CA GLY A 50 11.37 6.70 -14.28
C GLY A 50 11.80 6.65 -12.82
N GLU A 51 12.70 7.54 -12.41
CA GLU A 51 13.13 7.68 -11.01
C GLU A 51 11.95 8.04 -10.12
N TYR A 52 11.14 9.03 -10.54
CA TYR A 52 9.93 9.44 -9.83
C TYR A 52 8.94 8.28 -9.65
N LEU A 53 8.68 7.52 -10.72
CA LEU A 53 7.75 6.40 -10.70
C LEU A 53 8.31 5.18 -9.94
N ALA A 54 9.62 4.93 -10.00
CA ALA A 54 10.27 3.89 -9.22
C ALA A 54 10.19 4.17 -7.71
N ARG A 55 10.28 5.45 -7.32
CA ARG A 55 10.00 5.89 -5.94
C ARG A 55 8.52 5.71 -5.61
N ALA A 56 7.60 6.20 -6.44
CA ALA A 56 6.15 6.03 -6.22
C ALA A 56 5.73 4.54 -6.09
N GLY A 57 6.39 3.66 -6.83
CA GLY A 57 6.21 2.20 -6.77
C GLY A 57 6.94 1.49 -5.65
N ASP A 58 7.62 2.24 -4.77
CA ASP A 58 8.40 1.76 -3.62
C ASP A 58 9.43 0.66 -3.95
N CYS A 59 10.02 0.74 -5.15
CA CYS A 59 10.93 -0.28 -5.65
C CYS A 59 12.14 -0.48 -4.72
N ILE A 60 12.64 0.60 -4.12
CA ILE A 60 13.84 0.59 -3.29
C ILE A 60 13.64 -0.16 -1.97
N ALA A 61 12.45 -0.06 -1.36
CA ALA A 61 12.13 -0.71 -0.09
C ALA A 61 12.21 -2.24 -0.20
N CYS A 62 11.82 -2.80 -1.35
CA CYS A 62 11.90 -4.23 -1.60
C CYS A 62 13.27 -4.66 -2.12
N HIS A 63 13.84 -3.91 -3.05
CA HIS A 63 15.04 -4.33 -3.78
C HIS A 63 16.35 -3.84 -3.16
N THR A 64 16.35 -3.33 -1.93
CA THR A 64 17.56 -2.90 -1.22
C THR A 64 17.54 -3.43 0.21
N VAL A 65 18.58 -4.15 0.62
CA VAL A 65 18.77 -4.52 2.03
C VAL A 65 19.38 -3.37 2.81
N ARG A 66 19.09 -3.28 4.11
CA ARG A 66 19.69 -2.27 4.99
C ARG A 66 21.22 -2.33 4.94
N GLY A 67 21.86 -1.19 4.63
CA GLY A 67 23.31 -1.08 4.44
C GLY A 67 23.83 -1.70 3.12
N GLY A 68 22.94 -2.22 2.27
CA GLY A 68 23.26 -2.79 0.97
C GLY A 68 23.43 -1.75 -0.13
N LYS A 69 23.69 -2.23 -1.34
CA LYS A 69 23.69 -1.41 -2.55
C LYS A 69 22.27 -1.28 -3.09
N GLU A 70 21.95 -0.08 -3.59
CA GLU A 70 20.64 0.24 -4.17
C GLU A 70 20.24 -0.80 -5.23
N PHE A 71 19.01 -1.31 -5.13
CA PHE A 71 18.40 -2.26 -6.07
C PHE A 71 19.08 -3.64 -6.22
N ALA A 72 20.10 -3.94 -5.41
CA ALA A 72 20.84 -5.20 -5.48
C ALA A 72 20.07 -6.43 -4.99
N GLY A 73 18.86 -6.25 -4.45
CA GLY A 73 17.99 -7.30 -3.94
C GLY A 73 18.51 -7.95 -2.66
N GLY A 74 17.93 -9.11 -2.34
CA GLY A 74 18.33 -9.97 -1.23
C GLY A 74 17.53 -9.75 0.06
N LEU A 75 16.50 -8.91 0.06
CA LEU A 75 15.66 -8.67 1.23
C LEU A 75 14.83 -9.94 1.54
N PRO A 76 14.94 -10.51 2.75
CA PRO A 76 14.07 -11.58 3.20
C PRO A 76 12.69 -11.02 3.55
N MET A 77 11.66 -11.54 2.90
CA MET A 77 10.26 -11.22 3.19
C MET A 77 9.58 -12.47 3.74
N ALA A 78 9.39 -12.49 5.06
CA ALA A 78 8.69 -13.56 5.74
C ALA A 78 7.20 -13.55 5.35
N THR A 79 6.68 -14.70 4.93
CA THR A 79 5.24 -14.89 4.68
C THR A 79 4.74 -16.14 5.42
N PRO A 80 3.43 -16.29 5.63
CA PRO A 80 2.86 -17.53 6.18
C PRO A 80 3.24 -18.80 5.39
N PHE A 81 3.67 -18.63 4.14
CA PHE A 81 4.02 -19.71 3.21
C PHE A 81 5.54 -20.01 3.16
N GLY A 82 6.35 -19.27 3.93
CA GLY A 82 7.82 -19.33 3.92
C GLY A 82 8.44 -17.99 3.56
N THR A 83 9.75 -17.96 3.34
CA THR A 83 10.49 -16.72 3.11
C THR A 83 10.73 -16.50 1.62
N MET A 84 10.31 -15.34 1.12
CA MET A 84 10.66 -14.88 -0.22
C MET A 84 11.90 -13.98 -0.15
N PHE A 85 12.65 -13.89 -1.24
CA PHE A 85 13.85 -13.05 -1.33
C PHE A 85 13.74 -12.18 -2.57
N THR A 86 13.94 -10.87 -2.43
CA THR A 86 13.79 -9.95 -3.57
C THR A 86 14.95 -10.10 -4.55
N PRO A 87 14.71 -10.09 -5.87
CA PRO A 87 15.78 -10.22 -6.85
C PRO A 87 16.58 -8.93 -6.99
N ASN A 88 17.76 -9.03 -7.57
CA ASN A 88 18.54 -7.89 -8.01
C ASN A 88 17.91 -7.30 -9.28
N ILE A 89 17.62 -5.99 -9.30
CA ILE A 89 17.02 -5.29 -10.45
C ILE A 89 17.93 -4.20 -11.03
N THR A 90 19.22 -4.22 -10.67
CA THR A 90 20.24 -3.38 -11.32
C THR A 90 20.50 -3.85 -12.76
N PRO A 91 21.18 -3.06 -13.62
CA PRO A 91 21.44 -3.46 -15.00
C PRO A 91 22.59 -4.46 -15.15
N ASP A 92 22.93 -5.20 -14.08
CA ASP A 92 23.90 -6.29 -14.15
C ASP A 92 23.39 -7.42 -15.07
N ASP A 93 24.27 -7.91 -15.94
CA ASP A 93 23.95 -8.89 -16.98
C ASP A 93 23.80 -10.34 -16.48
N LYS A 94 24.31 -10.62 -15.28
CA LYS A 94 24.39 -11.98 -14.73
C LYS A 94 23.32 -12.24 -13.69
N PHE A 95 23.11 -11.29 -12.79
CA PHE A 95 22.24 -11.40 -11.64
C PHE A 95 21.10 -10.37 -11.63
N GLY A 96 21.25 -9.28 -12.38
CA GLY A 96 20.26 -8.22 -12.53
C GLY A 96 19.38 -8.36 -13.78
N ILE A 97 18.82 -7.22 -14.22
CA ILE A 97 17.97 -7.11 -15.41
C ILE A 97 18.73 -6.66 -16.66
N GLY A 98 20.07 -6.68 -16.67
CA GLY A 98 20.87 -6.15 -17.79
C GLY A 98 20.54 -6.73 -19.16
N LYS A 99 20.20 -8.03 -19.19
CA LYS A 99 19.79 -8.77 -20.39
C LYS A 99 18.30 -8.69 -20.71
N TRP A 100 17.48 -8.04 -19.89
CA TRP A 100 16.05 -7.91 -20.16
C TRP A 100 15.82 -6.89 -21.27
N THR A 101 14.73 -7.03 -22.01
CA THR A 101 14.22 -5.95 -22.86
C THR A 101 13.18 -5.13 -22.09
N SER A 102 12.79 -3.97 -22.62
CA SER A 102 11.66 -3.22 -22.08
C SER A 102 10.36 -4.05 -22.13
N ASP A 103 10.18 -4.88 -23.15
CA ASP A 103 9.03 -5.79 -23.27
C ASP A 103 9.05 -6.89 -22.20
N ASP A 104 10.22 -7.42 -21.85
CA ASP A 104 10.36 -8.39 -20.74
C ASP A 104 10.00 -7.74 -19.40
N PHE A 105 10.47 -6.50 -19.18
CA PHE A 105 10.17 -5.74 -17.97
C PHE A 105 8.68 -5.41 -17.86
N TYR A 106 8.09 -4.88 -18.94
CA TYR A 106 6.65 -4.62 -19.03
C TYR A 106 5.86 -5.90 -18.78
N ARG A 107 6.20 -7.01 -19.44
CA ARG A 107 5.53 -8.30 -19.22
C ARG A 107 5.60 -8.77 -17.77
N ALA A 108 6.74 -8.58 -17.10
CA ALA A 108 6.85 -8.92 -15.68
C ALA A 108 5.92 -8.06 -14.84
N MET A 109 5.97 -6.73 -14.95
CA MET A 109 5.08 -5.83 -14.22
C MET A 109 3.60 -6.11 -14.51
N HIS A 110 3.25 -6.30 -15.78
CA HIS A 110 1.87 -6.33 -16.23
C HIS A 110 1.20 -7.69 -16.04
N THR A 111 1.98 -8.76 -16.15
CA THR A 111 1.47 -10.14 -16.19
C THR A 111 2.13 -11.05 -15.16
N GLY A 112 3.06 -10.57 -14.33
CA GLY A 112 3.77 -11.40 -13.35
C GLY A 112 4.53 -12.56 -13.98
N ARG A 113 5.06 -12.38 -15.20
CA ARG A 113 5.86 -13.38 -15.92
C ARG A 113 7.28 -12.87 -16.11
N SER A 114 8.25 -13.65 -15.63
CA SER A 114 9.67 -13.35 -15.78
C SER A 114 10.12 -13.37 -17.26
N LYS A 115 11.36 -12.96 -17.51
CA LYS A 115 12.02 -13.04 -18.81
C LYS A 115 11.95 -14.45 -19.42
N ASP A 116 12.16 -15.48 -18.62
CA ASP A 116 12.13 -16.89 -19.04
C ASP A 116 10.71 -17.48 -19.16
N GLY A 117 9.68 -16.66 -18.94
CA GLY A 117 8.27 -17.07 -18.98
C GLY A 117 7.75 -17.69 -17.68
N SER A 118 8.61 -17.91 -16.68
CA SER A 118 8.20 -18.44 -15.38
C SER A 118 7.28 -17.46 -14.64
N LEU A 119 6.31 -18.01 -13.90
CA LEU A 119 5.40 -17.21 -13.08
C LEU A 119 6.13 -16.66 -11.86
N LEU A 120 5.92 -15.37 -11.59
CA LEU A 120 6.35 -14.67 -10.39
C LEU A 120 5.33 -14.88 -9.27
N TYR A 121 5.83 -15.00 -8.04
CA TYR A 121 4.98 -15.05 -6.85
C TYR A 121 4.30 -13.70 -6.63
N PRO A 122 3.07 -13.68 -6.07
CA PRO A 122 2.30 -12.45 -5.87
C PRO A 122 2.87 -11.50 -4.80
N GLY A 123 3.97 -11.88 -4.14
CA GLY A 123 4.80 -10.93 -3.39
C GLY A 123 5.43 -9.86 -4.29
N PHE A 124 5.61 -10.14 -5.58
CA PHE A 124 5.80 -9.10 -6.58
C PHE A 124 4.43 -8.51 -6.95
N PRO A 125 4.15 -7.21 -6.75
CA PRO A 125 2.81 -6.61 -6.85
C PRO A 125 2.19 -6.54 -8.26
N PHE A 126 2.39 -7.54 -9.13
CA PHE A 126 1.89 -7.54 -10.51
C PHE A 126 0.36 -7.41 -10.61
N THR A 127 -0.40 -7.77 -9.57
CA THR A 127 -1.86 -7.58 -9.53
C THR A 127 -2.26 -6.11 -9.48
N SER A 128 -1.37 -5.25 -9.00
CA SER A 128 -1.51 -3.79 -8.98
C SER A 128 -0.74 -3.16 -10.14
N TYR A 129 0.50 -3.57 -10.38
CA TYR A 129 1.33 -3.04 -11.47
C TYR A 129 0.77 -3.29 -12.87
N THR A 130 -0.16 -4.24 -13.03
CA THR A 130 -0.96 -4.38 -14.25
C THR A 130 -1.74 -3.11 -14.61
N LYS A 131 -1.94 -2.17 -13.69
CA LYS A 131 -2.56 -0.87 -13.97
C LYS A 131 -1.62 0.11 -14.65
N VAL A 132 -0.31 -0.07 -14.53
CA VAL A 132 0.71 0.87 -15.00
C VAL A 132 0.76 0.87 -16.52
N THR A 133 0.78 2.07 -17.10
CA THR A 133 0.85 2.23 -18.55
C THR A 133 2.19 1.74 -19.11
N ARG A 134 2.19 1.33 -20.39
CA ARG A 134 3.43 0.98 -21.09
C ARG A 134 4.49 2.08 -21.01
N THR A 135 4.11 3.34 -21.22
CA THR A 135 5.03 4.49 -21.17
C THR A 135 5.68 4.64 -19.80
N ASP A 136 4.90 4.52 -18.72
CA ASP A 136 5.42 4.63 -17.35
C ASP A 136 6.32 3.43 -16.99
N SER A 137 5.98 2.23 -17.46
CA SER A 137 6.84 1.04 -17.29
C SER A 137 8.17 1.18 -18.02
N ASP A 138 8.17 1.70 -19.25
CA ASP A 138 9.39 1.97 -20.02
C ASP A 138 10.24 3.07 -19.36
N ALA A 139 9.62 4.07 -18.75
CA ALA A 139 10.33 5.10 -17.97
C ALA A 139 11.04 4.49 -16.76
N ILE A 140 10.34 3.69 -15.94
CA ILE A 140 10.92 2.97 -14.79
C ILE A 140 12.08 2.09 -15.28
N TYR A 141 11.88 1.35 -16.37
CA TYR A 141 12.93 0.52 -16.94
C TYR A 141 14.15 1.35 -17.36
N ALA A 142 13.96 2.47 -18.04
CA ALA A 142 15.04 3.37 -18.42
C ALA A 142 15.83 3.89 -17.21
N TYR A 143 15.14 4.22 -16.10
CA TYR A 143 15.79 4.59 -14.84
C TYR A 143 16.62 3.44 -14.26
N LEU A 144 16.04 2.24 -14.12
CA LEU A 144 16.77 1.07 -13.64
C LEU A 144 17.94 0.68 -14.55
N ARG A 145 17.89 1.01 -15.85
CA ARG A 145 19.02 0.83 -16.77
C ARG A 145 20.14 1.87 -16.58
N SER A 146 19.86 2.97 -15.89
CA SER A 146 20.80 4.06 -15.64
C SER A 146 21.55 3.94 -14.30
N VAL A 147 21.06 3.12 -13.35
CA VAL A 147 21.72 2.93 -12.06
C VAL A 147 22.99 2.10 -12.17
N ALA A 148 23.85 2.16 -11.15
CA ALA A 148 25.08 1.38 -11.13
C ALA A 148 24.78 -0.14 -11.11
N PRO A 149 25.41 -0.95 -11.99
CA PRO A 149 25.25 -2.39 -11.94
C PRO A 149 25.90 -2.97 -10.68
N VAL A 150 25.20 -3.90 -10.01
CA VAL A 150 25.72 -4.59 -8.84
C VAL A 150 25.70 -6.09 -9.13
N SER A 151 26.88 -6.72 -9.18
CA SER A 151 27.00 -8.14 -9.50
C SER A 151 26.85 -9.01 -8.24
N VAL A 152 25.65 -9.03 -7.68
CA VAL A 152 25.30 -9.85 -6.50
C VAL A 152 24.09 -10.71 -6.83
N ALA A 153 24.23 -12.02 -6.60
CA ALA A 153 23.13 -12.96 -6.73
C ALA A 153 22.14 -12.79 -5.57
N SER A 154 20.84 -12.79 -5.87
CA SER A 154 19.82 -13.03 -4.86
C SER A 154 19.77 -14.51 -4.47
N ARG A 155 18.97 -14.83 -3.44
CA ARG A 155 18.78 -16.18 -2.92
C ARG A 155 17.50 -16.82 -3.48
N PRO A 156 17.47 -18.15 -3.66
CA PRO A 156 16.22 -18.86 -3.93
C PRO A 156 15.21 -18.65 -2.80
N HIS A 157 13.91 -18.67 -3.12
CA HIS A 157 12.87 -18.62 -2.09
C HIS A 157 12.86 -19.88 -1.23
N GLU A 158 12.60 -19.72 0.05
CA GLU A 158 12.47 -20.78 1.04
C GLU A 158 10.98 -20.99 1.37
N LEU A 159 10.20 -21.30 0.34
CA LEU A 159 8.77 -21.56 0.47
C LEU A 159 8.55 -23.01 0.92
N ARG A 160 7.56 -23.20 1.78
CA ARG A 160 7.16 -24.52 2.29
C ARG A 160 6.30 -25.23 1.24
N PHE A 161 6.41 -26.55 1.17
CA PHE A 161 5.47 -27.34 0.37
C PHE A 161 4.03 -27.13 0.89
N PRO A 162 3.03 -26.94 0.00
CA PRO A 162 3.10 -27.04 -1.46
C PRO A 162 3.42 -25.72 -2.20
N PHE A 163 3.60 -24.60 -1.50
CA PHE A 163 3.78 -23.25 -2.06
C PHE A 163 5.10 -23.06 -2.83
N ASN A 164 6.09 -23.94 -2.64
CA ASN A 164 7.30 -23.99 -3.48
C ASN A 164 7.03 -24.47 -4.92
N ASN A 165 5.86 -25.03 -5.23
CA ASN A 165 5.48 -25.44 -6.58
C ASN A 165 4.86 -24.28 -7.37
N ARG A 166 5.61 -23.73 -8.32
CA ARG A 166 5.18 -22.61 -9.17
C ARG A 166 3.93 -22.89 -10.02
N ASN A 167 3.59 -24.16 -10.30
CA ASN A 167 2.40 -24.48 -11.09
C ASN A 167 1.11 -24.13 -10.36
N LEU A 168 1.11 -24.07 -9.02
CA LEU A 168 -0.04 -23.64 -8.24
C LEU A 168 -0.40 -22.17 -8.50
N LEU A 169 0.56 -21.37 -8.97
CA LEU A 169 0.29 -20.00 -9.36
C LEU A 169 -0.68 -19.91 -10.52
N ILE A 170 -0.79 -20.92 -11.40
CA ILE A 170 -1.78 -20.90 -12.49
C ILE A 170 -3.19 -20.77 -11.91
N GLY A 171 -3.55 -21.64 -10.96
CA GLY A 171 -4.85 -21.60 -10.29
C GLY A 171 -5.05 -20.34 -9.45
N TRP A 172 -4.03 -19.92 -8.70
CA TRP A 172 -4.10 -18.70 -7.89
C TRP A 172 -4.42 -17.47 -8.76
N ARG A 173 -3.77 -17.35 -9.91
CA ARG A 173 -3.94 -16.21 -10.82
C ARG A 173 -5.33 -16.21 -11.46
N THR A 174 -5.86 -17.38 -11.82
CA THR A 174 -7.24 -17.49 -12.32
C THR A 174 -8.27 -16.96 -11.32
N LEU A 175 -8.00 -17.06 -10.02
CA LEU A 175 -8.91 -16.61 -8.97
C LEU A 175 -8.72 -15.14 -8.57
N PHE A 176 -7.47 -14.65 -8.57
CA PHE A 176 -7.11 -13.39 -7.89
C PHE A 176 -6.47 -12.33 -8.79
N PHE A 177 -6.27 -12.60 -10.08
CA PHE A 177 -5.62 -11.66 -10.99
C PHE A 177 -6.52 -11.32 -12.18
N THR A 178 -6.65 -10.03 -12.47
CA THR A 178 -7.27 -9.52 -13.69
C THR A 178 -6.29 -8.56 -14.34
N GLU A 179 -5.83 -8.94 -15.54
CA GLU A 179 -4.88 -8.15 -16.31
C GLU A 179 -5.54 -6.90 -16.90
N GLY A 180 -4.78 -5.80 -16.93
CA GLY A 180 -5.06 -4.67 -17.81
C GLY A 180 -4.79 -3.32 -17.17
N GLU A 181 -4.25 -2.43 -18.00
CA GLU A 181 -3.98 -1.03 -17.70
C GLU A 181 -5.19 -0.32 -17.05
N TYR A 182 -4.88 0.70 -16.26
CA TYR A 182 -5.90 1.57 -15.70
C TYR A 182 -6.70 2.26 -16.81
N LYS A 183 -8.02 2.24 -16.66
CA LYS A 183 -8.94 2.94 -17.57
C LYS A 183 -9.63 4.03 -16.78
N ALA A 184 -9.45 5.27 -17.22
CA ALA A 184 -10.09 6.42 -16.60
C ALA A 184 -11.61 6.29 -16.63
N ASP A 185 -12.25 6.57 -15.49
CA ASP A 185 -13.69 6.71 -15.38
C ASP A 185 -14.10 8.09 -15.93
N PRO A 186 -14.87 8.16 -17.03
CA PRO A 186 -15.26 9.43 -17.65
C PRO A 186 -16.22 10.24 -16.78
N THR A 187 -16.80 9.65 -15.73
CA THR A 187 -17.69 10.34 -14.78
C THR A 187 -16.91 11.01 -13.64
N LYS A 188 -15.60 10.81 -13.57
CA LYS A 188 -14.72 11.33 -12.51
C LYS A 188 -13.78 12.40 -13.05
N SER A 189 -13.30 13.25 -12.14
CA SER A 189 -12.33 14.30 -12.51
C SER A 189 -10.98 13.68 -12.94
N VAL A 190 -10.18 14.46 -13.66
CA VAL A 190 -8.80 14.08 -14.03
C VAL A 190 -7.98 13.79 -12.79
N GLU A 191 -8.10 14.63 -11.76
CA GLU A 191 -7.43 14.46 -10.47
C GLU A 191 -7.82 13.13 -9.80
N TRP A 192 -9.12 12.80 -9.76
CA TRP A 192 -9.58 11.56 -9.15
C TRP A 192 -9.01 10.33 -9.88
N ASN A 193 -9.03 10.35 -11.22
CA ASN A 193 -8.48 9.27 -12.04
C ASN A 193 -6.96 9.14 -11.85
N ARG A 194 -6.24 10.25 -11.68
CA ARG A 194 -4.81 10.24 -11.36
C ARG A 194 -4.54 9.60 -10.00
N GLY A 195 -5.36 9.94 -8.99
CA GLY A 195 -5.27 9.33 -7.66
C GLY A 195 -5.52 7.83 -7.68
N ALA A 196 -6.58 7.40 -8.37
CA ALA A 196 -6.91 5.99 -8.55
C ALA A 196 -5.78 5.22 -9.24
N TYR A 197 -5.21 5.77 -10.32
CA TYR A 197 -4.07 5.19 -11.03
C TYR A 197 -2.87 4.95 -10.11
N LEU A 198 -2.52 5.93 -9.28
CA LEU A 198 -1.39 5.84 -8.37
C LEU A 198 -1.66 4.89 -7.20
N VAL A 199 -2.84 4.96 -6.57
CA VAL A 199 -3.21 4.14 -5.41
C VAL A 199 -3.40 2.67 -5.77
N GLU A 200 -4.08 2.38 -6.90
CA GLU A 200 -4.35 1.01 -7.35
C GLU A 200 -3.18 0.39 -8.12
N GLY A 201 -2.35 1.23 -8.75
CA GLY A 201 -1.20 0.85 -9.55
C GLY A 201 0.10 0.79 -8.74
N LEU A 202 1.00 1.77 -8.97
CA LEU A 202 2.34 1.76 -8.37
C LEU A 202 2.32 1.80 -6.84
N GLY A 203 1.43 2.58 -6.22
CA GLY A 203 1.33 2.66 -4.76
C GLY A 203 0.73 1.41 -4.12
N HIS A 204 0.10 0.52 -4.91
CA HIS A 204 -0.43 -0.79 -4.52
C HIS A 204 -1.07 -0.84 -3.11
N CYS A 205 -1.80 0.22 -2.73
CA CYS A 205 -2.19 0.42 -1.33
C CYS A 205 -3.13 -0.69 -0.85
N GLY A 206 -3.91 -1.25 -1.79
CA GLY A 206 -4.78 -2.39 -1.55
C GLY A 206 -4.05 -3.66 -1.09
N MET A 207 -2.74 -3.80 -1.34
CA MET A 207 -1.98 -5.00 -0.93
C MET A 207 -1.86 -5.14 0.58
N CYS A 208 -1.81 -4.01 1.32
CA CYS A 208 -1.81 -4.01 2.79
C CYS A 208 -3.21 -3.68 3.32
N HIS A 209 -3.91 -2.73 2.70
CA HIS A 209 -5.20 -2.23 3.19
C HIS A 209 -6.42 -3.06 2.74
N THR A 210 -6.21 -4.23 2.13
CA THR A 210 -7.25 -5.23 1.88
C THR A 210 -6.87 -6.52 2.58
N SER A 211 -7.80 -7.06 3.36
CA SER A 211 -7.60 -8.36 4.01
C SER A 211 -7.29 -9.46 3.00
N ILE A 212 -6.39 -10.36 3.37
CA ILE A 212 -6.03 -11.54 2.57
C ILE A 212 -6.68 -12.80 3.13
N ASN A 213 -7.03 -13.74 2.25
CA ASN A 213 -7.57 -15.04 2.65
C ASN A 213 -6.45 -16.07 2.91
N ALA A 214 -6.81 -17.29 3.33
CA ALA A 214 -5.87 -18.36 3.63
C ALA A 214 -5.01 -18.83 2.42
N MET A 215 -5.42 -18.53 1.19
CA MET A 215 -4.64 -18.78 -0.03
C MET A 215 -3.70 -17.61 -0.39
N GLY A 216 -3.62 -16.58 0.45
CA GLY A 216 -2.81 -15.38 0.20
C GLY A 216 -3.38 -14.45 -0.87
N GLY A 217 -4.63 -14.64 -1.28
CA GLY A 217 -5.33 -13.76 -2.23
C GLY A 217 -6.12 -12.65 -1.53
N PRO A 218 -6.32 -11.48 -2.16
CA PRO A 218 -7.11 -10.40 -1.59
C PRO A 218 -8.59 -10.78 -1.47
N VAL A 219 -9.26 -10.31 -0.42
CA VAL A 219 -10.71 -10.43 -0.22
C VAL A 219 -11.40 -9.24 -0.89
N SER A 220 -11.69 -9.35 -2.18
CA SER A 220 -12.20 -8.23 -3.00
C SER A 220 -13.50 -7.58 -2.50
N SER A 221 -14.34 -8.32 -1.75
CA SER A 221 -15.55 -7.78 -1.12
C SER A 221 -15.26 -6.80 0.01
N ALA A 222 -14.07 -6.87 0.60
CA ALA A 222 -13.56 -6.01 1.67
C ALA A 222 -12.35 -5.17 1.18
N ALA A 223 -12.30 -4.86 -0.12
CA ALA A 223 -11.25 -4.03 -0.71
C ALA A 223 -11.12 -2.70 0.05
N PHE A 224 -9.88 -2.35 0.44
CA PHE A 224 -9.55 -1.15 1.22
C PHE A 224 -10.15 -1.06 2.62
N ALA A 225 -10.84 -2.10 3.11
CA ALA A 225 -11.47 -2.10 4.43
C ALA A 225 -10.50 -2.35 5.59
N GLY A 226 -9.20 -2.47 5.30
CA GLY A 226 -8.16 -2.81 6.26
C GLY A 226 -7.88 -4.31 6.34
N GLY A 227 -6.86 -4.66 7.11
CA GLY A 227 -6.44 -6.04 7.29
C GLY A 227 -5.19 -6.19 8.14
N LEU A 228 -5.04 -7.36 8.75
CA LEU A 228 -3.80 -7.73 9.41
C LEU A 228 -2.75 -8.06 8.35
N ILE A 229 -1.58 -7.43 8.43
CA ILE A 229 -0.41 -7.76 7.62
C ILE A 229 0.24 -9.01 8.26
N PRO A 230 0.18 -10.17 7.59
CA PRO A 230 0.64 -11.42 8.19
C PRO A 230 2.14 -11.38 8.51
N LEU A 231 2.50 -12.00 9.63
CA LEU A 231 3.87 -12.11 10.18
C LEU A 231 4.55 -10.78 10.59
N GLN A 232 4.25 -9.66 9.93
CA GLN A 232 4.64 -8.33 10.39
C GLN A 232 3.85 -7.92 11.64
N ASN A 233 2.71 -8.57 11.91
CA ASN A 233 1.84 -8.30 13.06
C ASN A 233 1.52 -6.80 13.18
N TRP A 234 1.27 -6.14 12.06
CA TRP A 234 0.74 -4.79 12.00
C TRP A 234 -0.65 -4.85 11.37
N TYR A 235 -1.55 -4.00 11.81
CA TYR A 235 -2.87 -3.87 11.20
C TYR A 235 -2.88 -2.64 10.30
N ALA A 236 -3.14 -2.83 9.01
CA ALA A 236 -3.37 -1.76 8.07
C ALA A 236 -4.81 -1.25 8.24
N PRO A 237 -5.04 0.01 8.66
CA PRO A 237 -6.38 0.55 8.88
C PRO A 237 -7.23 0.59 7.61
N SER A 238 -8.54 0.79 7.74
CA SER A 238 -9.42 1.04 6.59
C SER A 238 -9.01 2.33 5.86
N LEU A 239 -8.92 2.27 4.54
CA LEU A 239 -8.79 3.46 3.67
C LEU A 239 -10.13 3.90 3.09
N THR A 240 -11.22 3.23 3.45
CA THR A 240 -12.56 3.64 3.01
C THR A 240 -13.00 4.91 3.72
N SER A 241 -14.00 5.60 3.17
CA SER A 241 -14.52 6.88 3.67
C SER A 241 -15.52 6.70 4.82
N ASN A 242 -15.43 5.58 5.56
CA ASN A 242 -16.27 5.37 6.72
C ASN A 242 -15.77 6.21 7.91
N LYS A 243 -16.70 6.63 8.76
CA LYS A 243 -16.42 7.52 9.90
C LYS A 243 -15.87 6.79 11.12
N GLU A 244 -16.15 5.50 11.24
CA GLU A 244 -15.78 4.71 12.41
C GLU A 244 -14.29 4.32 12.40
N ALA A 245 -13.75 3.91 11.25
CA ALA A 245 -12.40 3.35 11.16
C ALA A 245 -11.54 3.89 10.00
N GLY A 246 -12.10 4.77 9.16
CA GLY A 246 -11.47 5.21 7.90
C GLY A 246 -11.38 6.72 7.77
N LEU A 247 -11.38 7.20 6.52
CA LEU A 247 -11.04 8.58 6.16
C LEU A 247 -12.25 9.52 6.09
N GLY A 248 -13.45 9.06 6.49
CA GLY A 248 -14.70 9.80 6.28
C GLY A 248 -14.72 11.20 6.90
N ASP A 249 -14.15 11.33 8.10
CA ASP A 249 -14.06 12.60 8.84
C ASP A 249 -12.68 13.27 8.76
N TRP A 250 -11.78 12.76 7.91
CA TRP A 250 -10.47 13.36 7.70
C TRP A 250 -10.53 14.46 6.65
N ASP A 251 -9.86 15.59 6.90
CA ASP A 251 -9.66 16.59 5.87
C ASP A 251 -8.61 16.12 4.85
N ILE A 252 -8.75 16.55 3.59
CA ILE A 252 -7.77 16.23 2.54
C ILE A 252 -6.37 16.68 2.96
N LYS A 253 -6.27 17.80 3.68
CA LYS A 253 -5.00 18.29 4.23
C LYS A 253 -4.37 17.27 5.18
N ASP A 254 -5.13 16.68 6.09
CA ASP A 254 -4.59 15.70 7.05
C ASP A 254 -4.10 14.43 6.35
N ILE A 255 -4.78 14.03 5.27
CA ILE A 255 -4.35 12.89 4.44
C ILE A 255 -3.08 13.26 3.68
N ASN A 256 -3.01 14.45 3.05
CA ASN A 256 -1.82 14.93 2.37
C ASN A 256 -0.61 14.99 3.30
N ASP A 257 -0.78 15.61 4.48
CA ASP A 257 0.27 15.72 5.49
C ASP A 257 0.76 14.33 5.94
N LEU A 258 -0.16 13.41 6.22
CA LEU A 258 0.17 12.05 6.67
C LEU A 258 0.93 11.26 5.58
N LEU A 259 0.47 11.30 4.32
CA LEU A 259 1.11 10.58 3.22
C LEU A 259 2.49 11.16 2.89
N LYS A 260 2.65 12.48 2.92
CA LYS A 260 3.90 13.13 2.49
C LYS A 260 4.94 13.24 3.60
N THR A 261 4.52 13.42 4.85
CA THR A 261 5.43 13.70 5.97
C THR A 261 5.48 12.60 7.02
N GLY A 262 4.48 11.71 7.02
CA GLY A 262 4.29 10.65 8.00
C GLY A 262 3.57 11.08 9.27
N VAL A 263 3.19 12.36 9.39
CA VAL A 263 2.47 12.91 10.55
C VAL A 263 1.38 13.88 10.09
N SER A 264 0.31 14.02 10.88
CA SER A 264 -0.76 14.99 10.67
C SER A 264 -1.37 15.43 12.01
N GLN A 265 -2.38 16.29 11.98
CA GLN A 265 -3.12 16.65 13.19
C GLN A 265 -3.96 15.47 13.74
N ARG A 266 -4.18 14.44 12.91
CA ARG A 266 -5.03 13.28 13.23
C ARG A 266 -4.23 12.07 13.69
N GLY A 267 -2.94 11.96 13.33
CA GLY A 267 -2.13 10.81 13.68
C GLY A 267 -0.73 10.83 13.09
N ALA A 268 -0.02 9.73 13.27
CA ALA A 268 1.30 9.49 12.71
C ALA A 268 1.40 8.05 12.22
N VAL A 269 2.19 7.82 11.17
CA VAL A 269 2.46 6.49 10.65
C VAL A 269 3.64 5.86 11.40
N PHE A 270 3.59 4.55 11.57
CA PHE A 270 4.64 3.75 12.19
C PHE A 270 4.76 2.40 11.46
N GLY A 271 5.85 1.67 11.75
CA GLY A 271 6.06 0.34 11.17
C GLY A 271 6.10 0.38 9.64
N PRO A 272 5.44 -0.57 8.94
CA PRO A 272 5.50 -0.66 7.48
C PRO A 272 5.06 0.62 6.76
N MET A 273 4.08 1.34 7.29
CA MET A 273 3.62 2.59 6.66
C MET A 273 4.65 3.73 6.81
N ALA A 274 5.46 3.72 7.88
CA ALA A 274 6.57 4.67 8.00
C ALA A 274 7.66 4.42 6.95
N GLU A 275 7.95 3.15 6.65
CA GLU A 275 8.87 2.79 5.55
C GLU A 275 8.33 3.22 4.19
N VAL A 276 7.03 3.03 3.93
CA VAL A 276 6.39 3.50 2.68
C VAL A 276 6.51 5.02 2.52
N VAL A 277 6.28 5.79 3.58
CA VAL A 277 6.46 7.25 3.53
C VAL A 277 7.93 7.60 3.32
N HIS A 278 8.84 6.94 4.05
CA HIS A 278 10.27 7.23 3.98
C HIS A 278 10.90 6.89 2.62
N ASN A 279 10.51 5.77 2.00
CA ASN A 279 11.13 5.28 0.77
C ASN A 279 10.40 5.74 -0.50
N SER A 280 9.10 6.07 -0.40
CA SER A 280 8.24 6.38 -1.55
C SER A 280 7.53 7.73 -1.44
N LEU A 281 6.50 7.85 -0.60
CA LEU A 281 5.50 8.92 -0.71
C LEU A 281 6.05 10.32 -0.46
N GLN A 282 7.08 10.48 0.38
CA GLN A 282 7.67 11.80 0.64
C GLN A 282 8.28 12.46 -0.61
N TYR A 283 8.64 11.66 -1.62
CA TYR A 283 9.23 12.15 -2.87
C TYR A 283 8.18 12.49 -3.93
N MET A 284 6.90 12.23 -3.65
CA MET A 284 5.82 12.54 -4.58
C MET A 284 5.53 14.05 -4.59
N ASN A 285 5.19 14.56 -5.77
CA ASN A 285 4.80 15.96 -5.89
C ASN A 285 3.42 16.20 -5.24
N ASP A 286 3.14 17.45 -4.88
CA ASP A 286 1.90 17.79 -4.15
C ASP A 286 0.62 17.49 -4.94
N ALA A 287 0.67 17.62 -6.27
CA ALA A 287 -0.49 17.35 -7.12
C ALA A 287 -0.87 15.87 -7.08
N ASP A 288 0.11 14.97 -7.13
CA ASP A 288 -0.11 13.53 -7.06
C ASP A 288 -0.53 13.11 -5.64
N ILE A 289 0.07 13.67 -4.58
CA ILE A 289 -0.41 13.42 -3.20
C ILE A 289 -1.85 13.88 -3.02
N ASN A 290 -2.21 15.07 -3.52
CA ASN A 290 -3.58 15.56 -3.45
C ASN A 290 -4.55 14.67 -4.25
N ALA A 291 -4.13 14.23 -5.44
CA ALA A 291 -4.92 13.30 -6.25
C ALA A 291 -5.17 11.97 -5.53
N MET A 292 -4.13 11.39 -4.92
CA MET A 292 -4.24 10.17 -4.10
C MET A 292 -5.22 10.39 -2.94
N SER A 293 -5.10 11.50 -2.20
CA SER A 293 -6.03 11.84 -1.11
C SER A 293 -7.48 12.02 -1.58
N THR A 294 -7.68 12.69 -2.71
CA THR A 294 -9.00 12.87 -3.35
C THR A 294 -9.62 11.53 -3.71
N TYR A 295 -8.84 10.60 -4.26
CA TYR A 295 -9.32 9.24 -4.55
C TYR A 295 -9.62 8.46 -3.26
N LEU A 296 -8.69 8.41 -2.29
CA LEU A 296 -8.85 7.67 -1.04
C LEU A 296 -10.09 8.12 -0.26
N LYS A 297 -10.31 9.44 -0.13
CA LYS A 297 -11.49 10.03 0.53
C LYS A 297 -12.80 9.82 -0.23
N SER A 298 -12.76 9.20 -1.41
CA SER A 298 -13.96 8.86 -2.18
C SER A 298 -14.34 7.38 -2.08
N ILE A 299 -13.45 6.52 -1.57
CA ILE A 299 -13.65 5.07 -1.59
C ILE A 299 -14.81 4.72 -0.63
N PRO A 300 -15.94 4.20 -1.12
CA PRO A 300 -17.03 3.80 -0.24
C PRO A 300 -16.68 2.49 0.50
N GLN A 301 -17.19 2.33 1.71
CA GLN A 301 -17.13 1.03 2.39
C GLN A 301 -18.01 0.02 1.63
N LYS A 302 -17.44 -1.13 1.25
CA LYS A 302 -18.17 -2.24 0.60
C LYS A 302 -18.71 -3.22 1.63
N LYS A 303 -17.80 -3.90 2.32
CA LYS A 303 -18.02 -4.75 3.51
C LYS A 303 -16.88 -4.50 4.47
N GLU A 304 -17.10 -4.82 5.73
CA GLU A 304 -16.05 -4.82 6.75
C GLU A 304 -14.97 -5.85 6.43
N ALA A 305 -13.76 -5.59 6.93
CA ALA A 305 -12.70 -6.60 6.94
C ALA A 305 -13.19 -7.82 7.72
N PRO A 306 -12.86 -9.06 7.29
CA PRO A 306 -13.15 -10.25 8.06
C PRO A 306 -12.63 -10.11 9.49
N GLU A 307 -13.44 -10.52 10.46
CA GLU A 307 -13.05 -10.45 11.86
C GLU A 307 -11.78 -11.26 12.09
N THR A 308 -10.78 -10.62 12.68
CA THR A 308 -9.62 -11.32 13.21
C THR A 308 -10.03 -11.96 14.54
N LEU A 309 -9.71 -13.25 14.75
CA LEU A 309 -9.85 -13.90 16.05
C LEU A 309 -9.22 -13.03 17.15
N GLN A 310 -10.06 -12.46 18.01
CA GLN A 310 -9.63 -11.71 19.19
C GLN A 310 -10.01 -12.50 20.42
N LEU A 311 -9.07 -12.56 21.36
CA LEU A 311 -9.36 -13.14 22.66
C LEU A 311 -10.29 -12.17 23.40
N GLU A 312 -11.51 -12.61 23.63
CA GLU A 312 -12.49 -11.86 24.39
C GLU A 312 -12.05 -11.76 25.86
N THR A 313 -12.27 -10.60 26.44
CA THR A 313 -12.07 -10.34 27.86
C THR A 313 -13.44 -10.16 28.50
N SER A 314 -13.69 -10.83 29.63
CA SER A 314 -14.95 -10.65 30.36
C SER A 314 -15.13 -9.19 30.80
N GLU A 315 -16.37 -8.71 30.83
CA GLU A 315 -16.69 -7.32 31.21
C GLU A 315 -16.13 -6.94 32.59
N LYS A 316 -16.22 -7.86 33.55
CA LYS A 316 -15.66 -7.68 34.90
C LYS A 316 -14.15 -7.46 34.86
N PHE A 317 -13.42 -8.33 34.16
CA PHE A 317 -11.96 -8.21 34.06
C PHE A 317 -11.55 -6.97 33.25
N GLY A 318 -12.31 -6.61 32.22
CA GLY A 318 -12.11 -5.36 31.47
C GLY A 318 -12.23 -4.11 32.35
N THR A 319 -13.18 -4.10 33.30
CA THR A 319 -13.34 -2.99 34.26
C THR A 319 -12.15 -2.89 35.22
N GLU A 320 -11.62 -4.02 35.69
CA GLU A 320 -10.42 -4.05 36.53
C GLU A 320 -9.19 -3.52 35.77
N LEU A 321 -9.00 -3.95 34.52
CA LEU A 321 -7.95 -3.46 33.63
C LEU A 321 -8.07 -1.95 33.37
N LEU A 322 -9.29 -1.42 33.25
CA LEU A 322 -9.53 0.01 33.05
C LEU A 322 -9.01 0.85 34.23
N GLN A 323 -9.30 0.40 35.46
CA GLN A 323 -8.86 1.09 36.68
C GLN A 323 -7.33 1.04 36.83
N MET A 324 -6.73 -0.13 36.61
CA MET A 324 -5.27 -0.28 36.62
C MET A 324 -4.61 0.56 35.52
N GLY A 325 -5.19 0.56 34.33
CA GLY A 325 -4.67 1.24 33.16
C GLY A 325 -4.59 2.75 33.33
N LYS A 326 -5.55 3.36 34.03
CA LYS A 326 -5.51 4.79 34.36
C LYS A 326 -4.25 5.17 35.15
N LYS A 327 -3.86 4.34 36.12
CA LYS A 327 -2.66 4.57 36.93
C LYS A 327 -1.41 4.49 36.05
N VAL A 328 -1.27 3.40 35.28
CA VAL A 328 -0.14 3.20 34.35
C VAL A 328 -0.04 4.35 33.35
N TYR A 329 -1.18 4.80 32.80
CA TYR A 329 -1.25 5.93 31.86
C TYR A 329 -0.74 7.23 32.46
N THR A 330 -1.19 7.54 33.68
CA THR A 330 -0.82 8.78 34.37
C THR A 330 0.68 8.83 34.64
N GLU A 331 1.26 7.69 35.04
CA GLU A 331 2.68 7.58 35.39
C GLU A 331 3.60 7.58 34.15
N ASN A 332 3.17 6.98 33.03
CA ASN A 332 4.06 6.67 31.91
C ASN A 332 3.73 7.40 30.60
N CYS A 333 2.48 7.82 30.38
CA CYS A 333 1.99 8.22 29.05
C CYS A 333 1.53 9.69 29.01
N ALA A 334 0.90 10.17 30.08
CA ALA A 334 0.24 11.48 30.12
C ALA A 334 1.19 12.66 29.88
N LYS A 335 2.49 12.51 30.16
CA LYS A 335 3.49 13.56 29.91
C LYS A 335 3.56 13.98 28.43
N CYS A 336 3.35 13.06 27.51
CA CYS A 336 3.37 13.33 26.07
C CYS A 336 1.96 13.37 25.48
N HIS A 337 1.07 12.48 25.93
CA HIS A 337 -0.27 12.34 25.38
C HIS A 337 -1.36 13.17 26.09
N ALA A 338 -0.98 13.95 27.11
CA ALA A 338 -1.85 14.73 28.00
C ALA A 338 -2.86 13.86 28.79
N GLU A 339 -3.36 14.36 29.92
CA GLU A 339 -4.34 13.59 30.73
C GLU A 339 -5.67 13.32 30.00
N ASN A 340 -6.00 14.17 29.04
CA ASN A 340 -7.19 14.05 28.20
C ASN A 340 -6.95 13.27 26.89
N GLY A 341 -5.76 12.70 26.70
CA GLY A 341 -5.42 11.91 25.51
C GLY A 341 -5.34 12.72 24.22
N LEU A 342 -5.41 14.06 24.24
CA LEU A 342 -5.33 14.87 23.00
C LEU A 342 -3.90 15.01 22.46
N GLY A 343 -2.89 14.69 23.26
CA GLY A 343 -1.48 14.85 22.88
C GLY A 343 -1.11 16.29 22.53
N LYS A 344 -0.14 16.42 21.62
CA LYS A 344 0.33 17.69 21.07
C LYS A 344 0.66 17.47 19.59
N PRO A 345 -0.35 17.40 18.71
CA PRO A 345 -0.13 17.10 17.30
C PRO A 345 0.70 18.21 16.62
N PRO A 346 1.49 17.90 15.58
CA PRO A 346 1.72 16.55 15.04
C PRO A 346 2.77 15.74 15.83
N ALA A 347 3.43 16.34 16.82
CA ALA A 347 4.54 15.74 17.56
C ALA A 347 4.12 14.54 18.42
N TYR A 348 3.01 14.66 19.15
CA TYR A 348 2.42 13.56 19.92
C TYR A 348 0.97 13.38 19.45
N PRO A 349 0.66 12.28 18.73
CA PRO A 349 -0.65 12.11 18.12
C PRO A 349 -1.76 12.00 19.18
N PRO A 350 -2.99 12.40 18.83
CA PRO A 350 -4.12 12.25 19.73
C PRO A 350 -4.43 10.76 19.92
N LEU A 351 -4.64 10.35 21.16
CA LEU A 351 -5.17 9.03 21.51
C LEU A 351 -6.69 9.07 21.66
N ALA A 352 -7.24 10.21 22.08
CA ALA A 352 -8.67 10.45 22.16
C ALA A 352 -9.27 10.59 20.74
N ASN A 353 -10.41 9.96 20.52
CA ASN A 353 -11.15 9.94 19.25
C ASN A 353 -10.29 9.54 18.03
N ASN A 354 -9.28 8.69 18.26
CA ASN A 354 -8.41 8.20 17.20
C ASN A 354 -8.92 6.87 16.66
N PRO A 355 -9.36 6.79 15.39
CA PRO A 355 -9.87 5.56 14.80
C PRO A 355 -8.89 4.39 14.89
N SER A 356 -7.58 4.65 14.74
CA SER A 356 -6.54 3.60 14.77
C SER A 356 -6.39 2.90 16.13
N ILE A 357 -6.90 3.51 17.20
CA ILE A 357 -6.93 2.95 18.55
C ILE A 357 -8.24 2.19 18.80
N GLN A 358 -9.33 2.72 18.23
CA GLN A 358 -10.68 2.20 18.40
C GLN A 358 -11.02 1.04 17.47
N MET A 359 -10.22 0.81 16.43
CA MET A 359 -10.38 -0.33 15.52
C MET A 359 -10.58 -1.61 16.33
N GLN A 360 -11.34 -2.57 15.76
CA GLN A 360 -11.55 -3.86 16.37
C GLN A 360 -10.20 -4.46 16.81
N SER A 361 -9.21 -4.51 15.92
CA SER A 361 -7.88 -5.04 16.22
C SER A 361 -7.07 -4.13 17.15
N ALA A 362 -6.64 -4.68 18.29
CA ALA A 362 -5.76 -4.01 19.24
C ALA A 362 -4.25 -4.13 18.91
N VAL A 363 -3.90 -4.75 17.79
CA VAL A 363 -2.51 -5.10 17.47
C VAL A 363 -1.60 -3.87 17.46
N ASN A 364 -2.02 -2.80 16.79
CA ASN A 364 -1.23 -1.57 16.68
C ASN A 364 -0.98 -0.88 18.03
N PRO A 365 -2.00 -0.58 18.86
CA PRO A 365 -1.74 0.07 20.15
C PRO A 365 -0.93 -0.82 21.12
N ILE A 366 -1.09 -2.16 21.08
CA ILE A 366 -0.24 -3.07 21.86
C ILE A 366 1.21 -2.98 21.38
N ARG A 367 1.46 -3.13 20.07
CA ARG A 367 2.82 -3.06 19.51
C ARG A 367 3.48 -1.72 19.78
N MET A 368 2.74 -0.64 19.63
CA MET A 368 3.24 0.70 19.88
C MET A 368 3.63 0.89 21.36
N THR A 369 2.84 0.36 22.29
CA THR A 369 3.18 0.38 23.73
C THR A 369 4.41 -0.48 24.02
N LEU A 370 4.49 -1.70 23.46
CA LEU A 370 5.62 -2.59 23.70
C LEU A 370 6.93 -2.04 23.11
N ASN A 371 6.90 -1.65 21.85
CA ASN A 371 8.11 -1.44 21.06
C ASN A 371 8.45 0.03 20.84
N GLY A 372 7.49 0.93 21.09
CA GLY A 372 7.65 2.34 20.74
C GLY A 372 7.98 2.51 19.26
N GLY A 373 8.70 3.59 18.95
CA GLY A 373 9.21 3.84 17.62
C GLY A 373 9.14 5.31 17.23
N TYR A 374 9.55 5.59 16.00
CA TYR A 374 9.56 6.94 15.43
C TYR A 374 8.70 6.98 14.18
N PRO A 375 7.95 8.07 13.95
CA PRO A 375 7.49 8.41 12.61
C PRO A 375 8.69 8.60 11.67
N PRO A 376 8.49 8.52 10.35
CA PRO A 376 9.58 8.62 9.38
C PRO A 376 10.21 10.02 9.41
N SER A 377 11.54 10.05 9.25
CA SER A 377 12.25 11.29 8.98
C SER A 377 11.99 11.70 7.53
N THR A 378 11.42 12.88 7.34
CA THR A 378 11.09 13.46 6.02
C THR A 378 11.45 14.95 6.00
N GLU A 379 11.37 15.60 4.84
CA GLU A 379 11.54 17.06 4.76
C GLU A 379 10.52 17.81 5.63
N GLY A 380 9.27 17.33 5.69
CA GLY A 380 8.21 17.89 6.53
C GLY A 380 8.24 17.45 8.00
N ASN A 381 9.10 16.48 8.35
CA ASN A 381 9.27 15.96 9.71
C ASN A 381 10.74 15.54 9.96
N PRO A 382 11.70 16.49 9.97
CA PRO A 382 13.13 16.17 9.99
C PRO A 382 13.65 15.69 11.35
N MET A 383 12.90 15.95 12.42
CA MET A 383 13.23 15.53 13.79
C MET A 383 12.02 14.85 14.46
N PRO A 384 11.65 13.63 14.03
CA PRO A 384 10.48 12.93 14.51
C PRO A 384 10.56 12.71 16.02
N HIS A 385 9.45 12.95 16.72
CA HIS A 385 9.34 12.64 18.14
C HIS A 385 9.01 11.15 18.30
N GLY A 386 9.81 10.46 19.12
CA GLY A 386 9.66 9.03 19.35
C GLY A 386 8.73 8.69 20.51
N MET A 387 8.05 7.56 20.40
CA MET A 387 7.39 6.90 21.51
C MET A 387 8.37 5.93 22.18
N PRO A 388 8.56 6.00 23.51
CA PRO A 388 9.47 5.09 24.20
C PRO A 388 8.92 3.65 24.23
N PRO A 389 9.79 2.62 24.17
CA PRO A 389 9.39 1.23 24.32
C PRO A 389 9.12 0.89 25.79
N PHE A 390 8.03 0.17 26.07
CA PHE A 390 7.71 -0.31 27.42
C PHE A 390 7.83 -1.84 27.59
N ALA A 391 8.30 -2.56 26.58
CA ALA A 391 8.40 -4.02 26.64
C ALA A 391 9.22 -4.53 27.85
N GLN A 392 10.28 -3.83 28.27
CA GLN A 392 11.06 -4.27 29.43
C GLN A 392 10.59 -3.66 30.76
N ALA A 393 9.75 -2.61 30.70
CA ALA A 393 9.35 -1.86 31.88
C ALA A 393 7.97 -2.26 32.42
N LEU A 394 7.07 -2.74 31.55
CA LEU A 394 5.70 -3.10 31.90
C LEU A 394 5.42 -4.59 31.62
N SER A 395 4.77 -5.23 32.58
CA SER A 395 4.25 -6.59 32.46
C SER A 395 3.13 -6.69 31.41
N ASP A 396 2.79 -7.91 30.99
CA ASP A 396 1.68 -8.15 30.07
C ASP A 396 0.35 -7.60 30.59
N THR A 397 0.12 -7.70 31.90
CA THR A 397 -1.08 -7.16 32.55
C THR A 397 -1.09 -5.63 32.55
N GLU A 398 0.03 -4.98 32.81
CA GLU A 398 0.12 -3.51 32.81
C GLU A 398 -0.06 -2.93 31.40
N VAL A 399 0.55 -3.56 30.39
CA VAL A 399 0.35 -3.18 28.99
C VAL A 399 -1.11 -3.41 28.56
N ALA A 400 -1.69 -4.56 28.89
CA ALA A 400 -3.09 -4.84 28.61
C ALA A 400 -4.02 -3.81 29.27
N SER A 401 -3.69 -3.43 30.52
CA SER A 401 -4.43 -2.43 31.29
C SER A 401 -4.35 -1.04 30.65
N VAL A 402 -3.14 -0.54 30.35
CA VAL A 402 -2.99 0.82 29.78
C VAL A 402 -3.58 0.92 28.38
N VAL A 403 -3.45 -0.12 27.55
CA VAL A 403 -4.08 -0.15 26.23
C VAL A 403 -5.60 -0.20 26.37
N THR A 404 -6.15 -1.00 27.28
CA THR A 404 -7.60 -1.02 27.59
C THR A 404 -8.08 0.37 28.00
N TYR A 405 -7.37 1.03 28.91
CA TYR A 405 -7.68 2.39 29.33
C TYR A 405 -7.70 3.38 28.17
N ILE A 406 -6.68 3.38 27.32
CA ILE A 406 -6.60 4.25 26.14
C ILE A 406 -7.77 3.97 25.17
N ARG A 407 -8.10 2.71 24.92
CA ARG A 407 -9.16 2.30 23.97
C ARG A 407 -10.58 2.61 24.44
N MET A 408 -10.79 2.86 25.74
CA MET A 408 -12.12 3.06 26.34
C MET A 408 -12.28 4.43 27.03
N SER A 409 -11.28 5.31 26.93
CA SER A 409 -11.30 6.65 27.53
C SER A 409 -11.58 7.74 26.49
N TRP A 410 -12.00 8.92 26.97
CA TRP A 410 -12.13 10.15 26.17
C TRP A 410 -13.10 10.02 24.97
N GLY A 411 -14.15 9.21 25.12
CA GLY A 411 -15.11 8.94 24.04
C GLY A 411 -14.69 7.82 23.10
N ASN A 412 -13.58 7.13 23.38
CA ASN A 412 -13.20 5.94 22.62
C ASN A 412 -14.12 4.75 22.97
N HIS A 413 -14.48 3.98 21.95
CA HIS A 413 -15.40 2.83 22.03
C HIS A 413 -14.72 1.49 21.67
N GLY A 414 -13.40 1.38 21.87
CA GLY A 414 -12.66 0.14 21.65
C GLY A 414 -12.93 -0.92 22.71
N THR A 415 -12.49 -2.15 22.46
CA THR A 415 -12.65 -3.28 23.39
C THR A 415 -11.48 -3.42 24.37
N PRO A 416 -11.67 -4.10 25.52
CA PRO A 416 -10.55 -4.46 26.39
C PRO A 416 -9.53 -5.37 25.71
N VAL A 417 -8.28 -5.32 26.18
CA VAL A 417 -7.17 -6.15 25.73
C VAL A 417 -6.80 -7.15 26.82
N SER A 418 -6.64 -8.42 26.46
CA SER A 418 -6.18 -9.46 27.37
C SER A 418 -4.64 -9.47 27.52
N PRO A 419 -4.09 -9.84 28.69
CA PRO A 419 -2.66 -10.06 28.87
C PRO A 419 -2.07 -11.09 27.89
N GLN A 420 -2.86 -12.11 27.50
CA GLN A 420 -2.42 -13.11 26.53
C GLN A 420 -2.17 -12.51 25.14
N GLN A 421 -3.02 -11.57 24.69
CA GLN A 421 -2.78 -10.86 23.42
C GLN A 421 -1.46 -10.08 23.46
N VAL A 422 -1.14 -9.46 24.60
CA VAL A 422 0.14 -8.77 24.80
C VAL A 422 1.29 -9.76 24.75
N SER A 423 1.19 -10.88 25.49
CA SER A 423 2.24 -11.91 25.52
C SER A 423 2.57 -12.44 24.13
N ASN A 424 1.53 -12.71 23.32
CA ASN A 424 1.70 -13.17 21.94
C ASN A 424 2.46 -12.13 21.10
N LEU A 425 2.10 -10.85 21.20
CA LEU A 425 2.76 -9.77 20.44
C LEU A 425 4.15 -9.40 20.96
N ARG A 426 4.42 -9.61 22.25
CA ARG A 426 5.74 -9.43 22.84
C ARG A 426 6.76 -10.44 22.30
N SER A 427 6.30 -11.66 22.02
CA SER A 427 7.12 -12.70 21.40
C SER A 427 7.27 -12.56 19.89
N ALA A 428 6.55 -11.60 19.26
CA ALA A 428 6.66 -11.36 17.84
C ALA A 428 8.03 -10.77 17.48
N PRO A 429 8.69 -11.23 16.41
CA PRO A 429 9.92 -10.63 15.92
C PRO A 429 9.75 -9.12 15.66
N LEU A 430 10.80 -8.36 15.98
CA LEU A 430 10.94 -6.97 15.56
C LEU A 430 11.61 -6.97 14.17
N ASP A 431 11.09 -6.16 13.28
CA ASP A 431 11.63 -5.97 11.92
C ASP A 431 12.88 -5.08 11.91
#